data_AF-A0A8J2N0A4-F1
#
_entry.id   AF-A0A8J2N0A4-F1
#
_cell.length_a   1.000
_cell.length_b   1.000
_cell.length_c   1.000
_cell.angle_alpha   90.00
_cell.angle_beta   90.00
_cell.angle_gamma   90.00
#
_symmetry.space_group_name_H-M   'P 1'
#
loop_
_entity.id
_entity.type
_entity.pdbx_description
1 polymer ?
#
loop_
_entity_poly.entity_id
_entity_poly.type
_entity_poly.pdbx_seq_one_letter_code
_entity_poly.pdbx_strand_id
1 'polypeptide(L)'
;MAQGAFQNQTLQLRAAFDIIGLDPRGTGMSHQIICSKDIYAERVSWFPQTEEEYDALVDKNKRLGESCRELTGPLLEHVDTISAAKDHEAVRVALGNEPMNFLGLSYGSQLGAQYISLFPENFRTLALDAIVQHSQSEAANIHIDTSSYELVLKHFFDWAATDASSALHGQDVRALWLDLLTEAAETPIPALSCNGTDCLTDVNAEEILFNAQGFLNFPGAGVGLGVSWQLLASALFDASYGDASTLSTPYSNPEVFSRLAIHCLDWNRSESLSDIKAKLAMATAYTPLVRGASHRWRAQHACMGWPVAVKNPPRKLNIKSDTTVLMASSTGDSSTGLPWAIGMLEEIENAVLIVRNGDGHGSLPLGGETSDLIGRYLITGKAPAERFLTTSS
;
A
#
# COMPACT_ATOMS: atom_id res chain seq x y z
N MET A 1 21.47 -6.61 5.75
CA MET A 1 22.06 -6.27 4.42
C MET A 1 21.20 -5.24 3.67
N ALA A 2 19.87 -5.33 3.66
CA ALA A 2 18.98 -4.38 2.98
C ALA A 2 19.19 -2.89 3.32
N GLN A 3 19.36 -2.54 4.61
CA GLN A 3 19.59 -1.15 5.04
C GLN A 3 20.86 -0.52 4.43
N GLY A 4 21.93 -1.32 4.23
CA GLY A 4 23.16 -0.85 3.59
C GLY A 4 23.04 -0.72 2.06
N ALA A 5 22.17 -1.51 1.44
CA ALA A 5 21.96 -1.48 -0.01
C ALA A 5 21.11 -0.28 -0.44
N PHE A 6 20.02 0.03 0.28
CA PHE A 6 19.26 1.27 0.05
C PHE A 6 20.13 2.52 0.24
N GLN A 7 21.03 2.50 1.23
CA GLN A 7 22.00 3.59 1.43
C GLN A 7 22.97 3.72 0.25
N ASN A 8 23.51 2.61 -0.28
CA ASN A 8 24.46 2.66 -1.39
C ASN A 8 23.82 3.19 -2.69
N GLN A 9 22.60 2.77 -3.00
CA GLN A 9 21.87 3.26 -4.16
C GLN A 9 21.51 4.74 -4.01
N THR A 10 21.07 5.13 -2.82
CA THR A 10 20.83 6.53 -2.47
C THR A 10 22.11 7.36 -2.62
N LEU A 11 23.29 6.83 -2.27
CA LEU A 11 24.57 7.53 -2.44
C LEU A 11 24.92 7.76 -3.91
N GLN A 12 24.71 6.76 -4.79
CA GLN A 12 24.95 6.93 -6.23
C GLN A 12 24.01 7.96 -6.85
N LEU A 13 22.72 7.91 -6.51
CA LEU A 13 21.74 8.88 -7.00
C LEU A 13 22.05 10.29 -6.50
N ARG A 14 22.41 10.45 -5.22
CA ARG A 14 22.82 11.75 -4.64
C ARG A 14 24.12 12.31 -5.22
N ALA A 15 24.99 11.46 -5.75
CA ALA A 15 26.20 11.91 -6.44
C ALA A 15 25.90 12.44 -7.86
N ALA A 16 24.80 12.01 -8.47
CA ALA A 16 24.41 12.38 -9.83
C ALA A 16 23.32 13.46 -9.88
N PHE A 17 22.45 13.54 -8.87
CA PHE A 17 21.26 14.38 -8.88
C PHE A 17 20.96 14.98 -7.51
N ASP A 18 20.27 16.13 -7.53
CA ASP A 18 19.52 16.60 -6.38
C ASP A 18 18.31 15.69 -6.16
N ILE A 19 18.08 15.29 -4.91
CA ILE A 19 16.94 14.46 -4.53
C ILE A 19 15.85 15.36 -3.96
N ILE A 20 14.72 15.41 -4.66
CA ILE A 20 13.59 16.26 -4.30
C ILE A 20 12.40 15.36 -3.96
N GLY A 21 12.01 15.36 -2.69
CA GLY A 21 10.75 14.80 -2.24
C GLY A 21 9.71 15.91 -2.18
N LEU A 22 8.53 15.67 -2.76
CA LEU A 22 7.39 16.55 -2.64
C LEU A 22 6.35 15.86 -1.76
N ASP A 23 5.94 16.51 -0.67
CA ASP A 23 4.73 16.14 0.04
C ASP A 23 3.53 16.52 -0.83
N PRO A 24 2.75 15.58 -1.39
CA PRO A 24 1.56 15.94 -2.13
C PRO A 24 0.61 16.80 -1.29
N ARG A 25 -0.19 17.64 -1.96
CA ARG A 25 -1.26 18.41 -1.29
C ARG A 25 -2.08 17.51 -0.35
N GLY A 26 -2.32 17.96 0.87
CA GLY A 26 -3.04 17.15 1.86
C GLY A 26 -2.17 16.16 2.65
N THR A 27 -0.85 16.11 2.46
CA THR A 27 0.07 15.20 3.17
C THR A 27 1.20 15.96 3.84
N GLY A 28 1.86 15.35 4.84
CA GLY A 28 3.07 15.91 5.46
C GLY A 28 2.98 17.40 5.80
N MET A 29 3.92 18.19 5.29
CA MET A 29 3.97 19.64 5.49
C MET A 29 3.06 20.42 4.51
N SER A 30 2.50 19.76 3.50
CA SER A 30 1.65 20.36 2.47
C SER A 30 0.18 20.42 2.88
N HIS A 31 -0.10 21.05 4.02
CA HIS A 31 -1.45 21.19 4.61
C HIS A 31 -2.16 19.84 4.78
N GLN A 32 -1.63 19.01 5.68
CA GLN A 32 -2.12 17.65 5.94
C GLN A 32 -3.64 17.59 6.21
N ILE A 33 -4.30 16.54 5.72
CA ILE A 33 -5.72 16.27 6.02
C ILE A 33 -5.88 16.02 7.52
N ILE A 34 -6.86 16.70 8.12
CA ILE A 34 -7.22 16.56 9.53
C ILE A 34 -8.65 16.05 9.59
N CYS A 35 -8.89 15.00 10.37
CA CYS A 35 -10.19 14.40 10.64
C CYS A 35 -10.36 14.14 12.15
N SER A 36 -11.57 13.77 12.57
CA SER A 36 -11.83 13.35 13.96
C SER A 36 -11.19 12.00 14.26
N LYS A 37 -10.27 11.99 15.24
CA LYS A 37 -9.61 10.78 15.73
C LYS A 37 -10.57 9.86 16.48
N ASP A 38 -11.50 10.45 17.24
CA ASP A 38 -12.50 9.69 18.00
C ASP A 38 -13.39 8.88 17.05
N ILE A 39 -13.87 9.50 15.96
CA ILE A 39 -14.68 8.81 14.96
C ILE A 39 -13.85 7.73 14.25
N TYR A 40 -12.58 8.01 13.95
CA TYR A 40 -11.69 7.02 13.33
C TYR A 40 -11.51 5.77 14.20
N ALA A 41 -11.35 5.97 15.52
CA ALA A 41 -11.18 4.93 16.53
C ALA A 41 -12.44 4.10 16.82
N GLU A 42 -13.63 4.56 16.41
CA GLU A 42 -14.88 3.79 16.58
C GLU A 42 -14.78 2.43 15.88
N ARG A 43 -15.15 1.36 16.58
CA ARG A 43 -15.09 0.01 16.03
C ARG A 43 -16.41 -0.36 15.35
N VAL A 44 -16.33 -0.72 14.07
CA VAL A 44 -17.43 -1.26 13.24
C VAL A 44 -16.89 -2.46 12.48
N SER A 45 -17.75 -3.41 12.08
CA SER A 45 -17.28 -4.54 11.26
C SER A 45 -16.88 -4.07 9.87
N TRP A 46 -15.71 -4.52 9.42
CA TRP A 46 -15.28 -4.36 8.03
C TRP A 46 -15.85 -5.45 7.10
N PHE A 47 -16.51 -6.46 7.65
CA PHE A 47 -17.15 -7.56 6.93
C PHE A 47 -18.65 -7.64 7.22
N PRO A 48 -19.44 -6.59 6.96
CA PRO A 48 -20.84 -6.55 7.31
C PRO A 48 -21.61 -7.71 6.65
N GLN A 49 -22.41 -8.41 7.46
CA GLN A 49 -23.25 -9.54 7.06
C GLN A 49 -24.74 -9.16 7.01
N THR A 50 -25.12 -8.13 7.78
CA THR A 50 -26.47 -7.58 7.90
C THR A 50 -26.55 -6.14 7.42
N GLU A 51 -27.77 -5.66 7.11
CA GLU A 51 -27.99 -4.25 6.74
C GLU A 51 -27.65 -3.31 7.90
N GLU A 52 -27.85 -3.72 9.16
CA GLU A 52 -27.49 -2.92 10.33
C GLU A 52 -25.98 -2.69 10.43
N GLU A 53 -25.17 -3.73 10.22
CA GLU A 53 -23.72 -3.62 10.20
C GLU A 53 -23.22 -2.78 9.01
N TYR A 54 -23.87 -2.93 7.86
CA TYR A 54 -23.58 -2.12 6.67
C TYR A 54 -23.88 -0.64 6.93
N ASP A 55 -25.06 -0.32 7.42
CA ASP A 55 -25.48 1.04 7.74
C ASP A 55 -24.57 1.67 8.79
N ALA A 56 -24.14 0.91 9.81
CA ALA A 56 -23.18 1.37 10.81
C ALA A 56 -21.80 1.71 10.21
N LEU A 57 -21.29 0.86 9.29
CA LEU A 57 -20.03 1.12 8.59
C LEU A 57 -20.14 2.37 7.70
N VAL A 58 -21.22 2.51 6.93
CA VAL A 58 -21.46 3.67 6.07
C VAL A 58 -21.62 4.95 6.89
N ASP A 59 -22.38 4.91 7.99
CA ASP A 59 -22.58 6.05 8.89
C ASP A 59 -21.26 6.52 9.51
N LYS A 60 -20.46 5.59 10.07
CA LYS A 60 -19.12 5.92 10.59
C LYS A 60 -18.26 6.60 9.54
N ASN A 61 -18.16 6.02 8.35
CA ASN A 61 -17.30 6.54 7.28
C ASN A 61 -17.78 7.91 6.78
N LYS A 62 -19.10 8.10 6.69
CA LYS A 62 -19.70 9.40 6.35
C LYS A 62 -19.37 10.46 7.40
N ARG A 63 -19.60 10.18 8.69
CA ARG A 63 -19.27 11.10 9.78
C ARG A 63 -17.79 11.44 9.81
N LEU A 64 -16.92 10.44 9.58
CA LEU A 64 -15.49 10.65 9.49
C LEU A 64 -15.16 11.61 8.33
N GLY A 65 -15.67 11.35 7.12
CA GLY A 65 -15.44 12.22 5.97
C GLY A 65 -15.98 13.64 6.15
N GLU A 66 -17.14 13.79 6.78
CA GLU A 66 -17.71 15.10 7.14
C GLU A 66 -16.80 15.84 8.13
N SER A 67 -16.27 15.14 9.15
CA SER A 67 -15.29 15.71 10.07
C SER A 67 -14.00 16.13 9.34
N CYS A 68 -13.54 15.35 8.35
CA CYS A 68 -12.40 15.72 7.53
C CYS A 68 -12.66 17.02 6.78
N ARG A 69 -13.87 17.18 6.23
CA ARG A 69 -14.26 18.36 5.47
C ARG A 69 -14.33 19.60 6.35
N GLU A 70 -14.89 19.47 7.55
CA GLU A 70 -14.98 20.56 8.52
C GLU A 70 -13.61 21.00 9.03
N LEU A 71 -12.74 20.05 9.38
CA LEU A 71 -11.44 20.33 10.00
C LEU A 71 -10.36 20.71 8.98
N THR A 72 -10.41 20.19 7.75
CA THR A 72 -9.45 20.51 6.69
C THR A 72 -9.91 21.70 5.84
N GLY A 73 -11.21 21.81 5.57
CA GLY A 73 -11.76 22.79 4.64
C GLY A 73 -11.70 22.37 3.16
N PRO A 74 -11.72 23.33 2.21
CA PRO A 74 -11.91 23.07 0.78
C PRO A 74 -10.85 22.17 0.13
N LEU A 75 -9.66 22.07 0.73
CA LEU A 75 -8.58 21.23 0.22
C LEU A 75 -9.00 19.75 0.05
N LEU A 76 -9.90 19.25 0.90
CA LEU A 76 -10.39 17.87 0.84
C LEU A 76 -10.96 17.50 -0.55
N GLU A 77 -11.50 18.47 -1.29
CA GLU A 77 -12.11 18.25 -2.59
C GLU A 77 -11.10 18.15 -3.75
N HIS A 78 -9.80 18.30 -3.45
CA HIS A 78 -8.75 18.50 -4.43
C HIS A 78 -7.49 17.67 -4.18
N VAL A 79 -7.51 16.66 -3.31
CA VAL A 79 -6.35 15.81 -3.00
C VAL A 79 -6.19 14.59 -3.91
N ASP A 80 -6.95 14.51 -4.99
CA ASP A 80 -6.85 13.41 -5.97
C ASP A 80 -5.48 13.36 -6.69
N THR A 81 -5.15 12.20 -7.28
CA THR A 81 -3.87 12.01 -7.96
C THR A 81 -3.69 12.94 -9.18
N ILE A 82 -4.75 13.24 -9.94
CA ILE A 82 -4.64 14.15 -11.10
C ILE A 82 -4.19 15.54 -10.62
N SER A 83 -4.77 16.00 -9.52
CA SER A 83 -4.40 17.23 -8.85
C SER A 83 -2.96 17.22 -8.33
N ALA A 84 -2.50 16.12 -7.71
CA ALA A 84 -1.11 15.97 -7.27
C ALA A 84 -0.11 15.90 -8.44
N ALA A 85 -0.46 15.25 -9.56
CA ALA A 85 0.38 15.20 -10.76
C ALA A 85 0.61 16.60 -11.35
N LYS A 86 -0.42 17.46 -11.33
CA LYS A 86 -0.30 18.87 -11.74
C LYS A 86 0.60 19.68 -10.81
N ASP A 87 0.66 19.36 -9.52
CA ASP A 87 1.61 20.02 -8.61
C ASP A 87 3.05 19.67 -8.94
N HIS A 88 3.32 18.40 -9.25
CA HIS A 88 4.66 17.98 -9.63
C HIS A 88 5.12 18.71 -10.92
N GLU A 89 4.20 18.96 -11.86
CA GLU A 89 4.49 19.80 -13.04
C GLU A 89 4.77 21.26 -12.66
N ALA A 90 3.98 21.85 -11.75
CA ALA A 90 4.25 23.21 -11.28
C ALA A 90 5.63 23.33 -10.61
N VAL A 91 6.01 22.32 -9.82
CA VAL A 91 7.35 22.25 -9.21
C VAL A 91 8.44 22.08 -10.27
N ARG A 92 8.26 21.20 -11.27
CA ARG A 92 9.22 21.04 -12.38
C ARG A 92 9.47 22.37 -13.11
N VAL A 93 8.39 23.10 -13.43
CA VAL A 93 8.48 24.42 -14.07
C VAL A 93 9.23 25.41 -13.18
N ALA A 94 8.92 25.45 -11.88
CA ALA A 94 9.59 26.35 -10.93
C ALA A 94 11.09 26.04 -10.74
N LEU A 95 11.50 24.78 -10.92
CA LEU A 95 12.89 24.34 -10.82
C LEU A 95 13.71 24.56 -12.10
N GLY A 96 13.13 25.13 -13.15
CA GLY A 96 13.84 25.48 -14.38
C GLY A 96 13.24 24.89 -15.66
N ASN A 97 12.12 24.17 -15.57
CA ASN A 97 11.36 23.68 -16.72
C ASN A 97 12.11 22.68 -17.63
N GLU A 98 13.17 22.04 -17.14
CA GLU A 98 13.83 20.92 -17.82
C GLU A 98 13.02 19.61 -17.66
N PRO A 99 13.20 18.61 -18.54
CA PRO A 99 12.64 17.28 -18.35
C PRO A 99 13.11 16.65 -17.04
N MET A 100 12.21 16.03 -16.27
CA MET A 100 12.52 15.49 -14.95
C MET A 100 12.97 14.03 -14.98
N ASN A 101 13.72 13.63 -13.96
CA ASN A 101 13.85 12.21 -13.58
C ASN A 101 12.82 11.95 -12.48
N PHE A 102 11.97 10.93 -12.64
CA PHE A 102 10.95 10.58 -11.66
C PHE A 102 11.14 9.14 -11.18
N LEU A 103 11.05 8.97 -9.87
CA LEU A 103 11.04 7.68 -9.20
C LEU A 103 9.75 7.56 -8.39
N GLY A 104 8.87 6.65 -8.79
CA GLY A 104 7.60 6.38 -8.10
C GLY A 104 7.60 5.02 -7.43
N LEU A 105 7.42 5.00 -6.11
CA LEU A 105 7.32 3.75 -5.34
C LEU A 105 5.89 3.53 -4.86
N SER A 106 5.36 2.31 -4.98
CA SER A 106 4.03 1.97 -4.46
C SER A 106 2.94 2.87 -5.07
N TYR A 107 2.12 3.57 -4.28
CA TYR A 107 1.20 4.59 -4.79
C TYR A 107 1.88 5.66 -5.68
N GLY A 108 3.15 5.98 -5.43
CA GLY A 108 3.96 6.85 -6.28
C GLY A 108 4.10 6.35 -7.72
N SER A 109 3.96 5.04 -7.97
CA SER A 109 3.91 4.48 -9.33
C SER A 109 2.64 4.92 -10.08
N GLN A 110 1.49 4.96 -9.41
CA GLN A 110 0.23 5.42 -9.98
C GLN A 110 0.25 6.94 -10.19
N LEU A 111 0.85 7.71 -9.28
CA LEU A 111 1.13 9.13 -9.47
C LEU A 111 2.04 9.38 -10.69
N GLY A 112 3.13 8.63 -10.83
CA GLY A 112 4.03 8.75 -11.99
C GLY A 112 3.35 8.40 -13.31
N ALA A 113 2.56 7.32 -13.33
CA ALA A 113 1.74 6.94 -14.48
C ALA A 113 0.70 8.03 -14.82
N GLN A 114 0.04 8.60 -13.82
CA GLN A 114 -0.92 9.68 -14.01
C GLN A 114 -0.24 10.96 -14.55
N TYR A 115 0.96 11.28 -14.07
CA TYR A 115 1.75 12.40 -14.57
C TYR A 115 2.07 12.21 -16.05
N ILE A 116 2.72 11.11 -16.44
CA ILE A 116 3.14 10.92 -17.84
C ILE A 116 1.96 10.84 -18.80
N SER A 117 0.78 10.43 -18.34
CA SER A 117 -0.47 10.52 -19.11
C SER A 117 -0.90 11.96 -19.40
N LEU A 118 -0.64 12.91 -18.49
CA LEU A 118 -0.97 14.33 -18.65
C LEU A 118 0.12 15.12 -19.37
N PHE A 119 1.38 14.75 -19.17
CA PHE A 119 2.56 15.49 -19.61
C PHE A 119 3.64 14.55 -20.18
N PRO A 120 3.40 13.91 -21.33
CA PRO A 120 4.22 12.81 -21.84
C PRO A 120 5.64 13.20 -22.25
N GLU A 121 5.89 14.49 -22.50
CA GLU A 121 7.17 15.03 -23.00
C GLU A 121 8.11 15.52 -21.88
N ASN A 122 7.63 15.52 -20.62
CA ASN A 122 8.32 16.21 -19.52
C ASN A 122 9.29 15.33 -18.72
N PHE A 123 9.66 14.16 -19.26
CA PHE A 123 10.53 13.20 -18.60
C PHE A 123 11.84 13.00 -19.36
N ARG A 124 12.94 12.92 -18.61
CA ARG A 124 14.19 12.29 -19.05
C ARG A 124 14.17 10.79 -18.74
N THR A 125 13.73 10.43 -17.53
CA THR A 125 13.56 9.05 -17.08
C THR A 125 12.35 8.92 -16.14
N LEU A 126 11.61 7.83 -16.26
CA LEU A 126 10.51 7.48 -15.36
C LEU A 126 10.70 6.04 -14.87
N ALA A 127 11.05 5.87 -13.59
CA ALA A 127 11.18 4.58 -12.93
C ALA A 127 10.02 4.38 -11.95
N LEU A 128 9.30 3.27 -12.09
CA LEU A 128 8.17 2.89 -11.24
C LEU A 128 8.47 1.54 -10.59
N ASP A 129 8.31 1.43 -9.28
CA ASP A 129 8.57 0.19 -8.52
C ASP A 129 7.42 -0.05 -7.52
N ALA A 130 7.07 -1.31 -7.26
CA ALA A 130 5.84 -1.67 -6.55
C ALA A 130 4.58 -1.09 -7.22
N ILE A 131 4.19 -1.66 -8.36
CA ILE A 131 3.22 -1.06 -9.27
C ILE A 131 1.78 -1.09 -8.74
N VAL A 132 1.12 0.07 -8.74
CA VAL A 132 -0.32 0.22 -8.49
C VAL A 132 -1.05 0.52 -9.80
N GLN A 133 -1.86 -0.41 -10.28
CA GLN A 133 -2.68 -0.17 -11.48
C GLN A 133 -4.02 0.49 -11.11
N HIS A 134 -4.24 1.71 -11.60
CA HIS A 134 -5.45 2.50 -11.30
C HIS A 134 -6.72 1.95 -11.97
N SER A 135 -6.60 1.37 -13.16
CA SER A 135 -7.72 1.03 -14.06
C SER A 135 -8.53 -0.22 -13.66
N GLN A 136 -8.11 -0.94 -12.62
CA GLN A 136 -8.73 -2.19 -12.21
C GLN A 136 -10.10 -1.96 -11.57
N SER A 137 -10.99 -2.94 -11.74
CA SER A 137 -12.28 -2.96 -11.05
C SER A 137 -12.08 -3.19 -9.54
N GLU A 138 -13.11 -2.87 -8.74
CA GLU A 138 -13.05 -3.08 -7.29
C GLU A 138 -12.76 -4.55 -6.94
N ALA A 139 -13.51 -5.47 -7.54
CA ALA A 139 -13.36 -6.91 -7.32
C ALA A 139 -11.97 -7.42 -7.76
N ALA A 140 -11.43 -6.94 -8.88
CA ALA A 140 -10.10 -7.31 -9.34
C ALA A 140 -9.02 -6.80 -8.38
N ASN A 141 -9.14 -5.56 -7.89
CA ASN A 141 -8.22 -5.00 -6.90
C ASN A 141 -8.22 -5.80 -5.59
N ILE A 142 -9.39 -6.15 -5.07
CA ILE A 142 -9.51 -7.01 -3.88
C ILE A 142 -8.86 -8.37 -4.14
N HIS A 143 -9.16 -9.00 -5.28
CA HIS A 143 -8.63 -10.31 -5.60
C HIS A 143 -7.10 -10.32 -5.73
N ILE A 144 -6.52 -9.35 -6.45
CA ILE A 144 -5.07 -9.23 -6.64
C ILE A 144 -4.37 -8.99 -5.29
N ASP A 145 -4.89 -8.07 -4.48
CA ASP A 145 -4.29 -7.71 -3.19
C ASP A 145 -4.37 -8.89 -2.21
N THR A 146 -5.55 -9.47 -2.00
CA THR A 146 -5.74 -10.63 -1.11
C THR A 146 -4.91 -11.84 -1.54
N SER A 147 -4.81 -12.11 -2.84
CA SER A 147 -4.01 -13.24 -3.34
C SER A 147 -2.52 -13.03 -3.08
N SER A 148 -2.04 -11.80 -3.25
CA SER A 148 -0.64 -11.45 -3.01
C SER A 148 -0.31 -11.45 -1.51
N TYR A 149 -1.22 -10.94 -0.69
CA TYR A 149 -1.12 -11.04 0.77
C TYR A 149 -1.06 -12.51 1.21
N GLU A 150 -2.00 -13.36 0.78
CA GLU A 150 -2.00 -14.76 1.19
C GLU A 150 -0.77 -15.54 0.71
N LEU A 151 -0.27 -15.25 -0.49
CA LEU A 151 0.98 -15.84 -1.00
C LEU A 151 2.16 -15.55 -0.06
N VAL A 152 2.37 -14.27 0.26
CA VAL A 152 3.49 -13.85 1.11
C VAL A 152 3.28 -14.31 2.55
N LEU A 153 2.04 -14.39 3.03
CA LEU A 153 1.73 -14.94 4.35
C LEU A 153 2.15 -16.42 4.47
N LYS A 154 1.96 -17.22 3.40
CA LYS A 154 2.44 -18.62 3.36
C LYS A 154 3.97 -18.68 3.40
N HIS A 155 4.67 -17.85 2.62
CA HIS A 155 6.13 -17.77 2.69
C HIS A 155 6.62 -17.33 4.08
N PHE A 156 5.92 -16.40 4.72
CA PHE A 156 6.19 -15.98 6.09
C PHE A 156 6.01 -17.14 7.08
N PHE A 157 4.96 -17.97 6.95
CA PHE A 157 4.79 -19.13 7.82
C PHE A 157 5.96 -20.10 7.71
N ASP A 158 6.40 -20.42 6.49
CA ASP A 158 7.54 -21.30 6.25
C ASP A 158 8.84 -20.71 6.83
N TRP A 159 9.09 -19.43 6.59
CA TRP A 159 10.24 -18.72 7.14
C TRP A 159 10.20 -18.67 8.67
N ALA A 160 9.08 -18.25 9.25
CA ALA A 160 8.94 -18.04 10.68
C ALA A 160 9.07 -19.36 11.46
N ALA A 161 8.66 -20.48 10.87
CA ALA A 161 8.83 -21.80 11.47
C ALA A 161 10.27 -22.33 11.41
N THR A 162 11.05 -21.94 10.39
CA THR A 162 12.35 -22.59 10.08
C THR A 162 13.57 -21.72 10.34
N ASP A 163 13.45 -20.40 10.26
CA ASP A 163 14.56 -19.46 10.44
C ASP A 163 14.89 -19.29 11.93
N ALA A 164 16.15 -19.43 12.30
CA ALA A 164 16.61 -19.37 13.69
C ALA A 164 16.48 -17.96 14.32
N SER A 165 16.29 -16.91 13.51
CA SER A 165 16.06 -15.54 13.98
C SER A 165 14.59 -15.24 14.30
N SER A 166 13.67 -16.15 13.96
CA SER A 166 12.24 -15.98 14.22
C SER A 166 11.89 -16.31 15.67
N ALA A 167 11.04 -15.48 16.29
CA ALA A 167 10.44 -15.78 17.59
C ALA A 167 9.53 -17.03 17.57
N LEU A 168 9.10 -17.44 16.37
CA LEU A 168 8.24 -18.60 16.14
C LEU A 168 9.00 -19.83 15.64
N HIS A 169 10.34 -19.82 15.72
CA HIS A 169 11.16 -20.94 15.28
C HIS A 169 10.73 -22.25 15.94
N GLY A 170 10.49 -23.27 15.12
CA GLY A 170 10.03 -24.60 15.56
C GLY A 170 8.54 -24.69 15.92
N GLN A 171 7.74 -23.65 15.69
CA GLN A 171 6.29 -23.67 15.92
C GLN A 171 5.50 -23.97 14.63
N ASP A 172 4.26 -24.46 14.79
CA ASP A 172 3.28 -24.48 13.69
C ASP A 172 2.64 -23.11 13.55
N VAL A 173 3.28 -22.23 12.77
CA VAL A 173 2.87 -20.83 12.61
C VAL A 173 1.49 -20.72 11.97
N ARG A 174 1.12 -21.66 11.09
CA ARG A 174 -0.20 -21.66 10.45
C ARG A 174 -1.29 -22.00 11.45
N ALA A 175 -1.08 -23.00 12.32
CA ALA A 175 -2.01 -23.31 13.39
C ALA A 175 -2.15 -22.13 14.36
N LEU A 176 -1.03 -21.56 14.80
CA LEU A 176 -1.01 -20.37 15.67
C LEU A 176 -1.83 -19.21 15.08
N TRP A 177 -1.65 -18.91 13.79
CA TRP A 177 -2.43 -17.88 13.10
C TRP A 177 -3.94 -18.15 13.18
N LEU A 178 -4.37 -19.38 12.90
CA LEU A 178 -5.79 -19.74 12.91
C LEU A 178 -6.39 -19.73 14.33
N ASP A 179 -5.61 -20.14 15.32
CA ASP A 179 -6.01 -20.12 16.73
C ASP A 179 -6.18 -18.68 17.22
N LEU A 180 -5.19 -17.81 16.98
CA LEU A 180 -5.27 -16.38 17.31
C LEU A 180 -6.50 -15.71 16.67
N LEU A 181 -6.79 -15.99 15.40
CA LEU A 181 -7.97 -15.44 14.73
C LEU A 181 -9.29 -15.97 15.31
N THR A 182 -9.30 -17.18 15.85
CA THR A 182 -10.49 -17.78 16.46
C THR A 182 -10.71 -17.20 17.86
N GLU A 183 -9.66 -17.17 18.68
CA GLU A 183 -9.69 -16.60 20.03
C GLU A 183 -10.03 -15.11 20.00
N ALA A 184 -9.36 -14.32 19.14
CA ALA A 184 -9.59 -12.88 19.02
C ALA A 184 -10.96 -12.51 18.41
N ALA A 185 -11.66 -13.47 17.79
CA ALA A 185 -13.04 -13.27 17.34
C ALA A 185 -14.05 -13.43 18.49
N GLU A 186 -13.75 -14.27 19.48
CA GLU A 186 -14.59 -14.48 20.67
C GLU A 186 -14.27 -13.46 21.76
N THR A 187 -12.99 -13.21 22.01
CA THR A 187 -12.49 -12.28 23.04
C THR A 187 -11.29 -11.52 22.51
N PRO A 188 -11.41 -10.20 22.22
CA PRO A 188 -10.29 -9.38 21.78
C PRO A 188 -9.08 -9.49 22.71
N ILE A 189 -7.89 -9.60 22.14
CA ILE A 189 -6.63 -9.76 22.88
C ILE A 189 -6.20 -8.39 23.41
N PRO A 190 -5.87 -8.23 24.70
CA PRO A 190 -5.40 -6.96 25.24
C PRO A 190 -4.18 -6.40 24.50
N ALA A 191 -4.12 -5.09 24.31
CA ALA A 191 -2.96 -4.36 23.85
C ALA A 191 -2.37 -3.59 25.05
N LEU A 192 -1.51 -4.27 25.82
CA LEU A 192 -1.08 -3.81 27.15
C LEU A 192 -0.30 -2.49 27.12
N SER A 193 0.37 -2.20 26.01
CA SER A 193 1.12 -0.96 25.79
C SER A 193 0.26 0.19 25.26
N CYS A 194 -1.04 -0.05 24.98
CA CYS A 194 -1.93 0.93 24.36
C CYS A 194 -2.74 1.81 25.35
N ASN A 195 -2.58 1.57 26.66
CA ASN A 195 -3.34 2.32 27.66
C ASN A 195 -2.84 3.77 27.81
N GLY A 196 -3.68 4.74 27.45
CA GLY A 196 -3.32 6.17 27.49
C GLY A 196 -2.36 6.60 26.39
N THR A 197 -2.17 5.77 25.37
CA THR A 197 -1.37 6.05 24.18
C THR A 197 -2.25 6.05 22.92
N ASP A 198 -1.64 6.35 21.78
CA ASP A 198 -2.32 6.41 20.49
C ASP A 198 -2.51 5.04 19.81
N CYS A 199 -3.24 4.14 20.45
CA CYS A 199 -3.71 2.89 19.83
C CYS A 199 -4.87 2.26 20.61
N LEU A 200 -5.62 1.37 19.96
CA LEU A 200 -6.72 0.64 20.59
C LEU A 200 -6.20 -0.27 21.70
N THR A 201 -6.96 -0.38 22.79
CA THR A 201 -6.54 -1.08 24.02
C THR A 201 -6.71 -2.59 23.98
N ASP A 202 -7.31 -3.11 22.91
CA ASP A 202 -7.42 -4.52 22.57
C ASP A 202 -7.43 -4.70 21.04
N VAL A 203 -7.25 -5.94 20.57
CA VAL A 203 -7.15 -6.30 19.15
C VAL A 203 -8.03 -7.51 18.86
N ASN A 204 -8.96 -7.37 17.93
CA ASN A 204 -9.85 -8.43 17.46
C ASN A 204 -9.31 -9.14 16.21
N ALA A 205 -9.99 -10.19 15.78
CA ALA A 205 -9.58 -10.97 14.60
C ALA A 205 -9.49 -10.14 13.30
N GLU A 206 -10.41 -9.20 13.06
CA GLU A 206 -10.33 -8.34 11.87
C GLU A 206 -9.07 -7.45 11.90
N GLU A 207 -8.73 -6.91 13.06
CA GLU A 207 -7.54 -6.07 13.26
C GLU A 207 -6.25 -6.87 13.05
N ILE A 208 -6.16 -8.11 13.56
CA ILE A 208 -5.03 -9.02 13.27
C ILE A 208 -4.91 -9.24 11.75
N LEU A 209 -6.01 -9.59 11.08
CA LEU A 209 -6.03 -9.86 9.65
C LEU A 209 -5.51 -8.67 8.84
N PHE A 210 -5.99 -7.46 9.11
CA PHE A 210 -5.62 -6.30 8.31
C PHE A 210 -4.26 -5.70 8.71
N ASN A 211 -3.88 -5.74 9.98
CA ASN A 211 -2.67 -5.06 10.45
C ASN A 211 -1.41 -5.91 10.21
N ALA A 212 -1.54 -7.23 10.11
CA ALA A 212 -0.44 -8.13 9.77
C ALA A 212 0.14 -7.88 8.35
N GLN A 213 -0.68 -7.45 7.38
CA GLN A 213 -0.26 -7.26 5.99
C GLN A 213 0.93 -6.28 5.86
N GLY A 214 0.92 -5.18 6.62
CA GLY A 214 2.00 -4.18 6.56
C GLY A 214 3.36 -4.73 6.98
N PHE A 215 3.40 -5.68 7.91
CA PHE A 215 4.65 -6.30 8.37
C PHE A 215 5.27 -7.24 7.33
N LEU A 216 4.46 -7.78 6.43
CA LEU A 216 4.93 -8.68 5.37
C LEU A 216 5.69 -7.99 4.25
N ASN A 217 5.66 -6.65 4.20
CA ASN A 217 6.30 -5.87 3.15
C ASN A 217 7.81 -6.10 3.03
N PHE A 218 8.51 -6.49 4.10
CA PHE A 218 9.97 -6.64 4.05
C PHE A 218 10.44 -7.94 4.72
N PRO A 219 10.97 -8.90 3.95
CA PRO A 219 11.65 -10.06 4.52
C PRO A 219 12.98 -9.66 5.16
N GLY A 220 13.31 -10.23 6.32
CA GLY A 220 14.52 -9.90 7.07
C GLY A 220 14.38 -8.65 7.97
N ALA A 221 15.50 -8.18 8.55
CA ALA A 221 15.58 -7.13 9.59
C ALA A 221 15.05 -5.72 9.22
N GLY A 222 14.14 -5.61 8.24
CA GLY A 222 13.53 -4.40 7.75
C GLY A 222 14.50 -3.54 6.95
N VAL A 223 13.93 -2.53 6.29
CA VAL A 223 14.68 -1.44 5.63
C VAL A 223 14.79 -0.19 6.53
N GLY A 224 14.51 -0.34 7.84
CA GLY A 224 14.47 0.76 8.81
C GLY A 224 13.13 1.52 8.84
N LEU A 225 12.05 0.91 8.35
CA LEU A 225 10.70 1.51 8.28
C LEU A 225 9.73 1.02 9.38
N GLY A 226 10.23 0.34 10.41
CA GLY A 226 9.39 -0.14 11.53
C GLY A 226 8.45 -1.31 11.18
N VAL A 227 8.68 -1.99 10.07
CA VAL A 227 7.92 -3.18 9.62
C VAL A 227 8.88 -4.24 9.10
N SER A 228 8.64 -5.51 9.46
CA SER A 228 9.43 -6.67 9.03
C SER A 228 8.75 -7.99 9.39
N TRP A 229 9.18 -9.07 8.75
CA TRP A 229 8.77 -10.43 9.13
C TRP A 229 9.14 -10.78 10.57
N GLN A 230 10.33 -10.39 11.04
CA GLN A 230 10.76 -10.60 12.44
C GLN A 230 9.81 -9.93 13.43
N LEU A 231 9.34 -8.72 13.10
CA LEU A 231 8.40 -7.99 13.94
C LEU A 231 7.02 -8.64 13.95
N LEU A 232 6.54 -9.16 12.81
CA LEU A 232 5.30 -9.94 12.77
C LEU A 232 5.41 -11.23 13.59
N ALA A 233 6.52 -11.97 13.46
CA ALA A 233 6.74 -13.19 14.23
C ALA A 233 6.73 -12.91 15.74
N SER A 234 7.37 -11.82 16.17
CA SER A 234 7.37 -11.39 17.57
C SER A 234 5.96 -10.96 18.01
N ALA A 235 5.25 -10.20 17.18
CA ALA A 235 3.89 -9.74 17.48
C ALA A 235 2.88 -10.89 17.62
N LEU A 236 2.97 -11.91 16.75
CA LEU A 236 2.12 -13.11 16.84
C LEU A 236 2.50 -13.97 18.06
N PHE A 237 3.79 -14.04 18.39
CA PHE A 237 4.24 -14.69 19.62
C PHE A 237 3.66 -13.98 20.84
N ASP A 238 3.83 -12.67 20.98
CA ASP A 238 3.33 -11.90 22.12
C ASP A 238 1.79 -11.97 22.24
N ALA A 239 1.09 -11.91 21.10
CA ALA A 239 -0.37 -12.06 21.07
C ALA A 239 -0.83 -13.43 21.61
N SER A 240 -0.06 -14.50 21.34
CA SER A 240 -0.33 -15.85 21.88
C SER A 240 -0.14 -15.95 23.40
N TYR A 241 0.56 -14.99 24.01
CA TYR A 241 0.70 -14.83 25.46
C TYR A 241 -0.18 -13.71 26.02
N GLY A 242 -1.12 -13.19 25.24
CA GLY A 242 -2.13 -12.22 25.68
C GLY A 242 -1.75 -10.75 25.53
N ASP A 243 -0.73 -10.41 24.72
CA ASP A 243 -0.39 -9.03 24.39
C ASP A 243 -0.33 -8.79 22.87
N ALA A 244 -1.38 -8.18 22.33
CA ALA A 244 -1.47 -7.82 20.91
C ALA A 244 -1.06 -6.37 20.62
N SER A 245 -0.29 -5.72 21.50
CA SER A 245 0.10 -4.30 21.37
C SER A 245 0.68 -3.95 19.99
N THR A 246 1.57 -4.77 19.44
CA THR A 246 2.19 -4.53 18.14
C THR A 246 1.22 -4.67 16.96
N LEU A 247 0.11 -5.39 17.14
CA LEU A 247 -0.95 -5.55 16.13
C LEU A 247 -2.09 -4.53 16.30
N SER A 248 -2.03 -3.64 17.30
CA SER A 248 -3.07 -2.65 17.55
C SER A 248 -3.10 -1.54 16.50
N THR A 249 -4.30 -1.01 16.23
CA THR A 249 -4.51 0.08 15.27
C THR A 249 -4.21 1.43 15.94
N PRO A 250 -3.25 2.22 15.46
CA PRO A 250 -3.07 3.60 15.89
C PRO A 250 -4.16 4.50 15.28
N TYR A 251 -4.63 5.51 16.01
CA TYR A 251 -5.76 6.36 15.55
C TYR A 251 -5.43 7.85 15.47
N SER A 252 -4.22 8.27 15.80
CA SER A 252 -3.78 9.67 15.75
C SER A 252 -2.72 9.93 14.68
N ASN A 253 -2.26 8.91 13.97
CA ASN A 253 -1.35 9.05 12.83
C ASN A 253 -2.04 9.84 11.69
N PRO A 254 -1.67 11.10 11.46
CA PRO A 254 -2.40 11.94 10.50
C PRO A 254 -2.28 11.47 9.04
N GLU A 255 -1.23 10.72 8.69
CA GLU A 255 -1.05 10.18 7.33
C GLU A 255 -2.17 9.20 6.94
N VAL A 256 -2.84 8.56 7.92
CA VAL A 256 -3.98 7.68 7.61
C VAL A 256 -5.15 8.45 7.02
N PHE A 257 -5.35 9.70 7.44
CA PHE A 257 -6.41 10.57 6.94
C PHE A 257 -6.11 11.08 5.54
N SER A 258 -4.85 11.48 5.30
CA SER A 258 -4.39 11.86 3.96
C SER A 258 -4.57 10.71 2.97
N ARG A 259 -4.11 9.50 3.32
CA ARG A 259 -4.26 8.31 2.49
C ARG A 259 -5.72 7.98 2.23
N LEU A 260 -6.58 8.06 3.25
CA LEU A 260 -8.01 7.81 3.10
C LEU A 260 -8.64 8.81 2.13
N ALA A 261 -8.43 10.11 2.34
CA ALA A 261 -8.99 11.15 1.49
C ALA A 261 -8.56 10.99 0.03
N ILE A 262 -7.25 10.83 -0.22
CA ILE A 262 -6.69 10.57 -1.55
C ILE A 262 -7.40 9.38 -2.20
N HIS A 263 -7.46 8.25 -1.50
CA HIS A 263 -8.09 7.03 -2.03
C HIS A 263 -9.56 7.23 -2.39
N CYS A 264 -10.32 7.95 -1.55
CA CYS A 264 -11.75 8.19 -1.79
C CYS A 264 -12.03 9.17 -2.94
N LEU A 265 -11.03 9.93 -3.38
CA LEU A 265 -11.11 10.74 -4.59
C LEU A 265 -10.59 10.01 -5.85
N ASP A 266 -9.77 8.97 -5.68
CA ASP A 266 -9.11 8.24 -6.78
C ASP A 266 -9.77 6.91 -7.16
N TRP A 267 -10.66 6.35 -6.35
CA TRP A 267 -11.31 5.08 -6.67
C TRP A 267 -12.82 5.11 -6.42
N ASN A 268 -13.53 4.33 -7.23
CA ASN A 268 -14.94 4.01 -7.00
C ASN A 268 -15.07 3.09 -5.79
N ARG A 269 -16.30 3.01 -5.28
CA ARG A 269 -16.66 2.31 -4.03
C ARG A 269 -17.97 1.55 -4.20
N SER A 270 -18.13 0.48 -3.42
CA SER A 270 -19.38 -0.26 -3.31
C SER A 270 -20.52 0.64 -2.81
N GLU A 271 -21.73 0.38 -3.29
CA GLU A 271 -22.94 1.14 -2.93
C GLU A 271 -24.04 0.26 -2.29
N SER A 272 -23.77 -1.03 -2.06
CA SER A 272 -24.75 -1.95 -1.44
C SER A 272 -24.10 -3.12 -0.71
N LEU A 273 -24.79 -3.63 0.31
CA LEU A 273 -24.39 -4.84 1.05
C LEU A 273 -24.28 -6.08 0.15
N SER A 274 -25.16 -6.24 -0.84
CA SER A 274 -25.14 -7.41 -1.72
C SER A 274 -23.85 -7.52 -2.55
N ASP A 275 -23.34 -6.38 -3.01
CA ASP A 275 -22.07 -6.29 -3.74
C ASP A 275 -20.86 -6.59 -2.83
N ILE A 276 -20.87 -6.06 -1.59
CA ILE A 276 -19.87 -6.38 -0.56
C ILE A 276 -19.84 -7.88 -0.29
N LYS A 277 -21.00 -8.51 -0.08
CA LYS A 277 -21.09 -9.95 0.20
C LYS A 277 -20.60 -10.80 -0.98
N ALA A 278 -20.89 -10.38 -2.22
CA ALA A 278 -20.37 -11.06 -3.40
C ALA A 278 -18.84 -11.00 -3.49
N LYS A 279 -18.25 -9.83 -3.23
CA LYS A 279 -16.79 -9.63 -3.21
C LYS A 279 -16.14 -10.39 -2.06
N LEU A 280 -16.74 -10.39 -0.87
CA LEU A 280 -16.24 -11.15 0.29
C LEU A 280 -16.26 -12.65 0.04
N ALA A 281 -17.35 -13.17 -0.54
CA ALA A 281 -17.48 -14.58 -0.89
C ALA A 281 -16.40 -15.00 -1.89
N MET A 282 -16.16 -14.19 -2.93
CA MET A 282 -15.07 -14.40 -3.86
C MET A 282 -13.71 -14.40 -3.14
N ALA A 283 -13.41 -13.35 -2.39
CA ALA A 283 -12.10 -13.19 -1.75
C ALA A 283 -11.82 -14.32 -0.75
N THR A 284 -12.81 -14.70 0.07
CA THR A 284 -12.68 -15.78 1.07
C THR A 284 -12.48 -17.15 0.41
N ALA A 285 -13.13 -17.41 -0.73
CA ALA A 285 -13.00 -18.66 -1.46
C ALA A 285 -11.59 -18.85 -2.05
N TYR A 286 -10.98 -17.78 -2.57
CA TYR A 286 -9.62 -17.82 -3.13
C TYR A 286 -8.53 -17.68 -2.07
N THR A 287 -8.82 -16.98 -0.96
CA THR A 287 -7.82 -16.59 0.04
C THR A 287 -8.32 -16.85 1.48
N PRO A 288 -8.45 -18.13 1.88
CA PRO A 288 -9.03 -18.50 3.17
C PRO A 288 -8.19 -18.12 4.39
N LEU A 289 -6.88 -17.89 4.25
CA LEU A 289 -6.03 -17.50 5.39
C LEU A 289 -6.24 -16.04 5.79
N VAL A 290 -6.49 -15.18 4.82
CA VAL A 290 -6.71 -13.74 5.04
C VAL A 290 -8.18 -13.36 5.04
N ARG A 291 -9.08 -14.28 4.66
CA ARG A 291 -10.55 -14.14 4.74
C ARG A 291 -11.07 -12.86 4.04
N GLY A 292 -10.44 -12.48 2.93
CA GLY A 292 -10.75 -11.26 2.18
C GLY A 292 -10.18 -9.96 2.75
N ALA A 293 -9.54 -9.99 3.92
CA ALA A 293 -8.87 -8.83 4.49
C ALA A 293 -7.67 -8.43 3.63
N SER A 294 -7.58 -7.14 3.32
CA SER A 294 -6.49 -6.55 2.56
C SER A 294 -6.52 -5.03 2.65
N HIS A 295 -5.43 -4.37 2.26
CA HIS A 295 -5.36 -2.91 2.15
C HIS A 295 -6.42 -2.37 1.18
N ARG A 296 -6.66 -3.03 0.04
CA ARG A 296 -7.68 -2.65 -0.95
C ARG A 296 -9.09 -2.84 -0.42
N TRP A 297 -9.36 -3.93 0.29
CA TRP A 297 -10.63 -4.09 0.98
C TRP A 297 -10.90 -2.90 1.91
N ARG A 298 -9.97 -2.63 2.84
CA ARG A 298 -10.13 -1.54 3.81
C ARG A 298 -10.27 -0.18 3.11
N ALA A 299 -9.44 0.10 2.10
CA ALA A 299 -9.44 1.39 1.41
C ALA A 299 -10.75 1.65 0.65
N GLN A 300 -11.26 0.66 -0.09
CA GLN A 300 -12.49 0.81 -0.87
C GLN A 300 -13.74 0.94 0.02
N HIS A 301 -13.79 0.18 1.12
CA HIS A 301 -14.94 0.19 2.02
C HIS A 301 -14.95 1.40 2.96
N ALA A 302 -13.77 1.91 3.36
CA ALA A 302 -13.66 3.13 4.17
C ALA A 302 -14.18 4.39 3.45
N CYS A 303 -14.34 4.33 2.12
CA CYS A 303 -14.86 5.44 1.32
C CYS A 303 -16.38 5.47 1.17
N MET A 304 -17.10 4.43 1.62
CA MET A 304 -18.56 4.39 1.54
C MET A 304 -19.16 5.55 2.35
N GLY A 305 -20.06 6.33 1.75
CA GLY A 305 -20.63 7.53 2.38
C GLY A 305 -19.72 8.77 2.37
N TRP A 306 -18.51 8.71 1.77
CA TRP A 306 -17.61 9.86 1.70
C TRP A 306 -18.28 11.10 1.07
N PRO A 307 -18.15 12.31 1.66
CA PRO A 307 -18.95 13.48 1.29
C PRO A 307 -18.50 14.15 -0.03
N VAL A 308 -17.39 13.69 -0.60
CA VAL A 308 -16.84 14.21 -1.87
C VAL A 308 -16.99 13.15 -2.96
N ALA A 309 -17.43 13.58 -4.13
CA ALA A 309 -17.47 12.72 -5.32
C ALA A 309 -16.06 12.36 -5.78
N VAL A 310 -15.90 11.14 -6.31
CA VAL A 310 -14.65 10.67 -6.95
C VAL A 310 -14.24 11.66 -8.05
N LYS A 311 -12.98 12.10 -8.03
CA LYS A 311 -12.43 13.09 -8.97
C LYS A 311 -11.57 12.44 -10.05
N ASN A 312 -10.97 11.30 -9.75
CA ASN A 312 -10.12 10.54 -10.66
C ASN A 312 -10.61 9.08 -10.75
N PRO A 313 -11.75 8.81 -11.41
CA PRO A 313 -12.31 7.46 -11.46
C PRO A 313 -11.39 6.49 -12.23
N PRO A 314 -11.34 5.19 -11.85
CA PRO A 314 -10.54 4.17 -12.50
C PRO A 314 -10.71 4.13 -14.02
N ARG A 315 -9.60 4.25 -14.75
CA ARG A 315 -9.58 4.12 -16.22
C ARG A 315 -8.19 3.73 -16.70
N LYS A 316 -8.12 3.12 -17.89
CA LYS A 316 -6.83 2.90 -18.56
C LYS A 316 -6.22 4.24 -18.95
N LEU A 317 -4.92 4.42 -18.67
CA LEU A 317 -4.23 5.68 -18.94
C LEU A 317 -3.71 5.80 -20.39
N ASN A 318 -3.54 4.68 -21.11
CA ASN A 318 -3.09 4.62 -22.51
C ASN A 318 -1.93 5.59 -22.82
N ILE A 319 -0.83 5.42 -22.08
CA ILE A 319 0.32 6.33 -22.08
C ILE A 319 1.15 6.13 -23.35
N LYS A 320 1.37 7.24 -24.06
CA LYS A 320 2.25 7.34 -25.21
C LYS A 320 3.34 8.36 -24.91
N SER A 321 4.59 7.91 -24.91
CA SER A 321 5.75 8.77 -24.68
C SER A 321 6.98 8.18 -25.38
N ASP A 322 7.85 9.06 -25.85
CA ASP A 322 9.17 8.67 -26.37
C ASP A 322 10.12 8.23 -25.24
N THR A 323 9.81 8.58 -23.99
CA THR A 323 10.55 8.11 -22.82
C THR A 323 10.16 6.67 -22.51
N THR A 324 11.14 5.76 -22.52
CA THR A 324 10.92 4.39 -22.06
C THR A 324 10.69 4.38 -20.56
N VAL A 325 9.52 3.95 -20.11
CA VAL A 325 9.18 3.79 -18.69
C VAL A 325 9.79 2.50 -18.15
N LEU A 326 10.61 2.58 -17.10
CA LEU A 326 11.13 1.41 -16.42
C LEU A 326 10.20 1.04 -15.27
N MET A 327 9.62 -0.15 -15.33
CA MET A 327 8.78 -0.71 -14.28
C MET A 327 9.51 -1.83 -13.56
N ALA A 328 9.32 -1.92 -12.25
CA ALA A 328 9.82 -3.00 -11.41
C ALA A 328 8.71 -3.56 -10.52
N SER A 329 8.70 -4.87 -10.35
CA SER A 329 7.79 -5.57 -9.45
C SER A 329 8.47 -6.85 -8.95
N SER A 330 7.97 -7.44 -7.88
CA SER A 330 8.48 -8.71 -7.34
C SER A 330 7.45 -9.82 -7.47
N THR A 331 7.90 -11.07 -7.47
CA THR A 331 6.99 -12.23 -7.49
C THR A 331 6.24 -12.42 -6.17
N GLY A 332 6.75 -11.86 -5.07
CA GLY A 332 6.16 -11.92 -3.73
C GLY A 332 5.97 -10.54 -3.07
N ASP A 333 5.27 -9.63 -3.74
CA ASP A 333 4.90 -8.33 -3.14
C ASP A 333 3.55 -8.43 -2.41
N SER A 334 3.54 -8.35 -1.08
CA SER A 334 2.31 -8.49 -0.27
C SER A 334 1.32 -7.34 -0.43
N SER A 335 1.71 -6.23 -1.06
CA SER A 335 0.90 -5.01 -1.18
C SER A 335 0.59 -4.62 -2.63
N THR A 336 1.51 -4.88 -3.56
CA THR A 336 1.38 -4.55 -4.99
C THR A 336 1.71 -5.75 -5.88
N GLY A 337 0.77 -6.68 -5.94
CA GLY A 337 0.92 -7.93 -6.68
C GLY A 337 1.32 -7.75 -8.16
N LEU A 338 2.13 -8.67 -8.67
CA LEU A 338 2.62 -8.72 -10.05
C LEU A 338 1.53 -8.52 -11.13
N PRO A 339 0.27 -9.00 -10.97
CA PRO A 339 -0.78 -8.72 -11.95
C PRO A 339 -1.01 -7.23 -12.24
N TRP A 340 -0.83 -6.33 -11.27
CA TRP A 340 -0.89 -4.88 -11.53
C TRP A 340 0.25 -4.38 -12.40
N ALA A 341 1.46 -4.91 -12.22
CA ALA A 341 2.59 -4.54 -13.07
C ALA A 341 2.40 -5.02 -14.51
N ILE A 342 1.90 -6.25 -14.70
CA ILE A 342 1.56 -6.78 -16.03
C ILE A 342 0.43 -5.96 -16.65
N GLY A 343 -0.62 -5.65 -15.89
CA GLY A 343 -1.73 -4.85 -16.38
C GLY A 343 -1.34 -3.42 -16.78
N MET A 344 -0.49 -2.76 -15.99
CA MET A 344 0.02 -1.43 -16.34
C MET A 344 1.01 -1.46 -17.52
N LEU A 345 1.79 -2.55 -17.71
CA LEU A 345 2.67 -2.72 -18.87
C LEU A 345 1.90 -2.68 -20.21
N GLU A 346 0.64 -3.13 -20.21
CA GLU A 346 -0.26 -3.05 -21.36
C GLU A 346 -0.87 -1.66 -21.58
N GLU A 347 -0.79 -0.77 -20.58
CA GLU A 347 -1.29 0.60 -20.68
C GLU A 347 -0.22 1.60 -21.13
N ILE A 348 1.04 1.19 -21.20
CA ILE A 348 2.18 2.03 -21.56
C ILE A 348 2.84 1.47 -22.83
N GLU A 349 2.83 2.26 -23.90
CA GLU A 349 3.32 1.80 -25.22
C GLU A 349 4.83 1.48 -25.17
N ASN A 350 5.60 2.38 -24.56
CA ASN A 350 7.06 2.31 -24.43
C ASN A 350 7.45 2.07 -22.96
N ALA A 351 7.33 0.83 -22.51
CA ALA A 351 7.71 0.42 -21.16
C ALA A 351 8.51 -0.88 -21.17
N VAL A 352 9.35 -1.03 -20.16
CA VAL A 352 10.05 -2.28 -19.82
C VAL A 352 9.66 -2.70 -18.40
N LEU A 353 9.53 -3.99 -18.16
CA LEU A 353 9.21 -4.55 -16.85
C LEU A 353 10.33 -5.48 -16.38
N ILE A 354 10.90 -5.17 -15.22
CA ILE A 354 11.82 -6.03 -14.48
C ILE A 354 11.03 -6.74 -13.39
N VAL A 355 11.06 -8.07 -13.38
CA VAL A 355 10.45 -8.89 -12.33
C VAL A 355 11.54 -9.49 -11.46
N ARG A 356 11.61 -9.04 -10.21
CA ARG A 356 12.49 -9.61 -9.19
C ARG A 356 11.87 -10.89 -8.64
N ASN A 357 12.58 -12.01 -8.73
CA ASN A 357 12.10 -13.23 -8.10
C ASN A 357 12.35 -13.17 -6.59
N GLY A 358 11.31 -13.08 -5.78
CA GLY A 358 11.40 -13.10 -4.31
C GLY A 358 10.39 -12.19 -3.64
N ASP A 359 10.35 -12.27 -2.31
CA ASP A 359 9.42 -11.48 -1.51
C ASP A 359 9.89 -10.04 -1.30
N GLY A 360 8.93 -9.17 -0.98
CA GLY A 360 9.14 -7.81 -0.52
C GLY A 360 8.49 -6.74 -1.40
N HIS A 361 8.07 -5.67 -0.75
CA HIS A 361 7.36 -4.54 -1.33
C HIS A 361 8.32 -3.60 -2.05
N GLY A 362 8.30 -3.68 -3.38
CA GLY A 362 9.29 -3.06 -4.25
C GLY A 362 10.64 -3.78 -4.27
N SER A 363 11.58 -3.19 -5.00
CA SER A 363 12.93 -3.72 -5.22
C SER A 363 14.02 -2.71 -4.85
N LEU A 364 13.78 -1.42 -5.10
CA LEU A 364 14.74 -0.37 -4.78
C LEU A 364 15.15 -0.36 -3.29
N PRO A 365 14.22 -0.44 -2.32
CA PRO A 365 14.57 -0.43 -0.89
C PRO A 365 15.36 -1.67 -0.44
N LEU A 366 15.27 -2.77 -1.17
CA LEU A 366 15.86 -4.05 -0.79
C LEU A 366 17.30 -4.23 -1.31
N GLY A 367 17.68 -3.47 -2.34
CA GLY A 367 18.98 -3.61 -2.99
C GLY A 367 19.01 -4.71 -4.06
N GLY A 368 20.21 -5.19 -4.38
CA GLY A 368 20.40 -6.26 -5.36
C GLY A 368 20.28 -5.80 -6.81
N GLU A 369 20.23 -6.77 -7.73
CA GLU A 369 20.33 -6.55 -9.17
C GLU A 369 19.24 -5.60 -9.72
N THR A 370 17.99 -5.76 -9.29
CA THR A 370 16.88 -4.89 -9.73
C THR A 370 17.06 -3.46 -9.22
N SER A 371 17.47 -3.29 -7.97
CA SER A 371 17.77 -1.94 -7.44
C SER A 371 18.87 -1.28 -8.26
N ASP A 372 19.95 -2.00 -8.57
CA ASP A 372 21.07 -1.52 -9.40
C ASP A 372 20.61 -1.14 -10.82
N LEU A 373 19.72 -1.93 -11.43
CA LEU A 373 19.14 -1.64 -12.75
C LEU A 373 18.30 -0.36 -12.73
N ILE A 374 17.46 -0.17 -11.69
CA ILE A 374 16.65 1.05 -11.53
C ILE A 374 17.56 2.29 -11.46
N GLY A 375 18.58 2.30 -10.61
CA GLY A 375 19.45 3.47 -10.48
C GLY A 375 20.34 3.70 -11.70
N ARG A 376 20.83 2.64 -12.36
CA ARG A 376 21.55 2.78 -13.63
C ARG A 376 20.68 3.42 -14.69
N TYR A 377 19.41 3.04 -14.78
CA TYR A 377 18.46 3.65 -15.70
C TYR A 377 18.25 5.14 -15.37
N LEU A 378 18.00 5.49 -14.11
CA LEU A 378 17.84 6.89 -13.68
C LEU A 378 19.08 7.75 -14.01
N ILE A 379 20.28 7.22 -13.81
CA ILE A 379 21.54 7.94 -14.09
C ILE A 379 21.77 8.06 -15.60
N THR A 380 21.68 6.96 -16.34
CA THR A 380 22.15 6.89 -17.73
C THR A 380 21.07 7.17 -18.77
N GLY A 381 19.80 7.05 -18.42
CA GLY A 381 18.66 7.06 -19.34
C GLY A 381 18.54 5.79 -20.19
N LYS A 382 19.35 4.74 -19.93
CA LYS A 382 19.36 3.51 -20.72
C LYS A 382 18.57 2.41 -20.02
N ALA A 383 17.39 2.12 -20.55
CA ALA A 383 16.58 0.98 -20.12
C ALA A 383 17.21 -0.34 -20.61
N PRO A 384 16.91 -1.49 -19.95
CA PRO A 384 17.14 -2.80 -20.53
C PRO A 384 16.55 -2.92 -21.95
N ALA A 385 17.22 -3.66 -22.84
CA ALA A 385 16.77 -3.84 -24.21
C ALA A 385 15.54 -4.76 -24.32
N GLU A 386 15.40 -5.68 -23.37
CA GLU A 386 14.25 -6.58 -23.30
C GLU A 386 13.06 -5.87 -22.65
N ARG A 387 11.87 -6.02 -23.25
CA ARG A 387 10.61 -5.49 -22.70
C ARG A 387 10.25 -6.14 -21.36
N PHE A 388 10.67 -7.38 -21.16
CA PHE A 388 10.41 -8.14 -19.94
C PHE A 388 11.68 -8.90 -19.53
N LEU A 389 12.15 -8.67 -18.31
CA LEU A 389 13.37 -9.28 -17.76
C LEU A 389 13.04 -9.87 -16.38
N THR A 390 13.63 -11.02 -16.06
CA THR A 390 13.64 -11.56 -14.70
C THR A 390 15.02 -11.44 -14.06
N THR A 391 15.04 -11.19 -12.76
CA THR A 391 16.27 -11.06 -11.95
C THR A 391 16.15 -11.92 -10.69
N SER A 392 17.28 -12.21 -10.06
CA SER A 392 17.29 -12.95 -8.79
C SER A 392 16.88 -12.07 -7.60
N SER A 393 16.52 -12.72 -6.49
CA SER A 393 16.11 -12.10 -5.22
C SER A 393 17.15 -11.17 -4.62
#